data_AF-A0A8J2NQA3-F1
#
_entry.id   AF-A0A8J2NQA3-F1
#
_cell.length_a   1.000
_cell.length_b   1.000
_cell.length_c   1.000
_cell.angle_alpha   90.00
_cell.angle_beta   90.00
_cell.angle_gamma   90.00
#
_symmetry.space_group_name_H-M   'P 1'
#
loop_
_entity.id
_entity.type
_entity.pdbx_description
1 polymer ?
#
loop_
_entity_poly.entity_id
_entity_poly.type
_entity_poly.pdbx_seq_one_letter_code
_entity_poly.pdbx_strand_id
1 'polypeptide(L)'
;MDVAIKTLKTWNTSQAKALLDELKILSYVGKNDHVVSLVGAITNIDESKIQVILEFCAEGSLDTYLIDKRNYFLDEISDDKICFSVNTAVA
;
A
#
# COMPACT_ATOMS: atom_id res chain seq x y z
N MET A 1 -2.39 -15.45 5.29
CA MET A 1 -2.44 -14.01 5.60
C MET A 1 -1.26 -13.41 4.88
N ASP A 2 -1.53 -12.64 3.84
CA ASP A 2 -0.48 -12.07 3.00
C ASP A 2 -0.05 -10.70 3.54
N VAL A 3 1.22 -10.36 3.36
CA VAL A 3 1.82 -9.11 3.85
C VAL A 3 2.69 -8.49 2.77
N ALA A 4 2.81 -7.16 2.77
CA ALA A 4 3.79 -6.46 1.97
C ALA A 4 5.06 -6.23 2.80
N ILE A 5 6.23 -6.52 2.22
CA ILE A 5 7.52 -6.28 2.88
C ILE A 5 8.25 -5.16 2.14
N LYS A 6 8.46 -4.03 2.82
CA LYS A 6 9.35 -2.97 2.36
C LYS A 6 10.76 -3.23 2.88
N THR A 7 11.71 -3.35 1.97
CA THR A 7 13.12 -3.64 2.26
C THR A 7 14.02 -2.83 1.34
N LEU A 8 15.30 -2.75 1.68
CA LEU A 8 16.32 -2.25 0.77
C LEU A 8 16.68 -3.34 -0.24
N LYS A 9 16.90 -2.95 -1.51
CA LYS A 9 17.46 -3.85 -2.54
C LYS A 9 18.95 -4.12 -2.29
N THR A 10 19.68 -3.09 -1.89
CA THR A 10 21.09 -3.13 -1.54
C THR A 10 21.28 -2.30 -0.29
N TRP A 11 22.14 -2.74 0.62
CA TRP A 11 22.40 -1.99 1.84
C TRP A 11 23.06 -0.64 1.53
N ASN A 12 22.48 0.43 2.08
CA ASN A 12 23.02 1.78 2.03
C ASN A 12 22.62 2.49 3.33
N THR A 13 23.58 3.00 4.10
CA THR A 13 23.32 3.61 5.41
C THR A 13 22.30 4.74 5.38
N SER A 14 22.28 5.55 4.32
CA SER A 14 21.30 6.63 4.15
C SER A 14 19.89 6.07 3.91
N GLN A 15 19.76 5.07 3.03
CA GLN A 15 18.48 4.42 2.77
C GLN A 15 17.98 3.61 3.97
N ALA A 16 18.89 2.95 4.71
CA ALA A 16 18.59 2.25 5.95
C ALA A 16 18.04 3.21 7.00
N LYS A 17 18.67 4.38 7.17
CA LYS A 17 18.17 5.42 8.06
C LYS A 17 16.79 5.92 7.62
N ALA A 18 16.60 6.20 6.32
CA ALA A 18 15.32 6.65 5.80
C ALA A 18 14.19 5.62 6.04
N LEU A 19 14.47 4.33 5.83
CA LEU A 19 13.52 3.25 6.07
C LEU A 19 13.20 3.08 7.57
N LEU A 20 14.19 3.26 8.45
CA LEU A 20 13.97 3.27 9.91
C LEU A 20 13.17 4.49 10.35
N ASP A 21 13.38 5.65 9.75
CA ASP A 21 12.61 6.86 10.07
C ASP A 21 11.16 6.74 9.57
N GLU A 22 10.93 6.13 8.41
CA GLU A 22 9.58 5.76 7.94
C GLU A 22 8.89 4.78 8.90
N LEU A 23 9.60 3.75 9.37
CA LEU A 23 9.08 2.81 10.38
C LEU A 23 8.65 3.54 11.67
N LYS A 24 9.45 4.49 12.16
CA LYS A 24 9.09 5.29 13.34
C LYS A 24 7.83 6.11 13.12
N ILE A 25 7.69 6.74 11.94
CA ILE A 25 6.50 7.51 11.58
C ILE A 25 5.27 6.61 11.58
N LEU A 26 5.34 5.45 10.90
CA LEU A 26 4.23 4.49 10.84
C LEU A 26 3.83 3.97 12.22
N SER A 27 4.81 3.67 13.08
CA SER A 27 4.57 3.25 14.46
C SER A 27 3.86 4.33 15.29
N TYR A 28 4.21 5.61 15.06
CA TYR A 28 3.57 6.74 15.74
C TYR A 28 2.15 7.02 15.23
N VAL A 29 1.91 6.90 13.91
CA VAL A 29 0.59 7.09 13.30
C VAL A 29 -0.42 6.06 13.81
N GLY A 30 0.01 4.81 14.01
CA GLY A 30 -0.86 3.73 14.49
C GLY A 30 -1.86 3.25 13.42
N LYS A 31 -2.90 2.54 13.86
CA LYS A 31 -3.90 1.94 12.96
C LYS A 31 -4.98 2.95 12.56
N ASN A 32 -5.25 3.04 11.27
CA ASN A 32 -6.34 3.84 10.68
C ASN A 32 -6.85 3.15 9.41
N ASP A 33 -8.15 3.26 9.11
CA ASP A 33 -8.78 2.55 7.99
C ASP A 33 -8.38 3.06 6.60
N HIS A 34 -7.74 4.24 6.51
CA HIS A 34 -7.34 4.87 5.26
C HIS A 34 -5.82 5.03 5.12
N VAL A 35 -5.05 4.43 6.03
CA VAL A 35 -3.60 4.43 6.01
C VAL A 35 -3.10 3.00 6.07
N VAL A 36 -2.16 2.65 5.20
CA VAL A 36 -1.56 1.31 5.17
C VAL A 36 -1.02 0.94 6.55
N SER A 37 -1.56 -0.13 7.12
CA SER A 37 -1.26 -0.52 8.50
C SER A 37 0.11 -1.18 8.64
N LEU A 38 0.88 -0.75 9.65
CA LEU A 38 2.09 -1.44 10.10
C LEU A 38 1.70 -2.71 10.86
N VAL A 39 2.19 -3.85 10.37
CA VAL A 39 1.99 -5.16 11.03
C VAL A 39 3.18 -5.48 11.94
N GLY A 40 4.40 -5.15 11.52
CA GLY A 40 5.61 -5.39 12.29
C GLY A 40 6.88 -4.97 11.56
N ALA A 41 8.04 -5.29 12.14
CA ALA A 41 9.34 -4.99 11.53
C ALA A 41 10.45 -5.93 12.00
N ILE A 42 11.51 -6.02 11.20
CA ILE A 42 12.80 -6.60 11.55
C ILE A 42 13.85 -5.50 11.43
N THR A 43 14.63 -5.26 12.48
CA THR A 43 15.62 -4.19 12.56
C THR A 43 17.00 -4.72 12.97
N ASN A 44 17.47 -5.77 12.31
CA ASN A 44 18.80 -6.33 12.57
C ASN A 44 19.85 -5.59 11.73
N ILE A 45 20.47 -4.58 12.33
CA ILE A 45 21.47 -3.74 11.65
C ILE A 45 22.78 -4.50 11.46
N ASP A 46 23.14 -5.38 12.38
CA ASP A 46 24.39 -6.17 12.31
C ASP A 46 24.40 -7.09 11.09
N GLU A 47 23.24 -7.66 10.74
CA GLU A 47 23.03 -8.46 9.53
C GLU A 47 22.63 -7.63 8.30
N SER A 48 22.68 -6.29 8.38
CA SER A 48 22.25 -5.40 7.30
C SER A 48 20.82 -5.70 6.81
N LYS A 49 19.91 -6.06 7.73
CA LYS A 49 18.55 -6.50 7.45
C LYS A 49 17.52 -5.62 8.14
N ILE A 50 16.89 -4.75 7.34
CA ILE A 50 15.74 -3.95 7.75
C ILE A 50 14.56 -4.31 6.87
N GLN A 51 13.47 -4.76 7.49
CA GLN A 51 12.21 -5.09 6.80
C GLN A 51 11.06 -4.46 7.56
N VAL A 52 10.23 -3.69 6.85
CA VAL A 52 8.97 -3.14 7.37
C VAL A 52 7.84 -3.99 6.81
N ILE A 53 7.05 -4.60 7.69
CA ILE A 53 5.98 -5.53 7.35
C ILE A 53 4.67 -4.77 7.45
N LEU A 54 3.98 -4.66 6.33
CA LEU A 54 2.76 -3.88 6.13
C LEU A 54 1.61 -4.81 5.75
N GLU A 55 0.38 -4.32 5.92
CA GLU A 55 -0.77 -5.00 5.32
C GLU A 55 -0.62 -5.08 3.79
N PHE A 56 -1.14 -6.14 3.20
CA PHE A 56 -1.12 -6.35 1.76
C PHE A 56 -2.38 -5.78 1.12
N CYS A 57 -2.21 -4.79 0.23
CA CYS A 57 -3.28 -4.24 -0.59
C CYS A 57 -3.39 -5.03 -1.91
N ALA A 58 -4.40 -5.90 -2.02
CA ALA A 58 -4.53 -6.84 -3.14
C ALA A 58 -4.68 -6.16 -4.51
N GLU A 59 -5.36 -5.01 -4.57
CA GLU A 59 -5.59 -4.25 -5.80
C GLU A 59 -4.43 -3.32 -6.19
N GLY A 60 -3.34 -3.32 -5.41
CA GLY A 60 -2.16 -2.51 -5.68
C GLY A 60 -2.39 -1.01 -5.53
N SER A 61 -1.75 -0.22 -6.40
CA SER A 61 -1.84 1.24 -6.37
C SER A 61 -3.06 1.76 -7.13
N LEU A 62 -3.64 2.85 -6.63
CA LEU A 62 -4.88 3.40 -7.17
C LEU A 62 -4.76 3.84 -8.64
N ASP A 63 -3.61 4.40 -9.04
CA ASP A 63 -3.36 4.80 -10.43
C ASP A 63 -3.42 3.62 -11.39
N THR A 64 -2.75 2.51 -11.05
CA THR A 64 -2.76 1.28 -11.87
C THR A 64 -4.17 0.69 -11.90
N TYR A 65 -4.82 0.60 -10.73
CA TYR A 65 -6.19 0.11 -10.63
C TYR A 65 -7.18 0.89 -11.51
N LEU A 66 -7.13 2.23 -11.47
CA LEU A 66 -8.03 3.06 -12.26
C LEU A 66 -7.77 2.96 -13.77
N ILE A 67 -6.49 2.88 -14.18
CA ILE A 67 -6.11 2.69 -15.59
C ILE A 67 -6.64 1.34 -16.13
N ASP A 68 -6.52 0.28 -15.32
CA ASP A 68 -6.98 -1.06 -15.67
C ASP A 68 -8.51 -1.15 -15.73
N LYS A 69 -9.20 -0.38 -14.88
CA LYS A 69 -10.67 -0.36 -14.82
C LYS A 69 -11.33 0.72 -15.70
N ARG A 70 -10.56 1.48 -16.49
CA ARG A 70 -11.09 2.59 -17.31
C ARG A 70 -12.28 2.21 -18.21
N ASN A 71 -12.28 1.00 -18.77
CA ASN A 71 -13.35 0.53 -19.67
C ASN A 71 -14.63 0.11 -18.93
N TYR A 72 -14.56 -0.01 -17.60
CA TYR A 72 -15.69 -0.30 -16.73
C TYR A 72 -16.29 0.96 -16.12
N PHE A 73 -15.69 2.14 -16.38
CA PHE A 73 -16.23 3.40 -15.91
C PHE A 73 -17.50 3.73 -16.69
N LEU A 74 -18.59 4.00 -15.95
CA LEU A 74 -19.84 4.50 -16.51
C LEU A 74 -19.93 5.99 -16.19
N ASP A 75 -19.96 6.80 -17.24
CA ASP A 75 -20.13 8.25 -17.13
C ASP A 75 -21.63 8.58 -17.01
N GLU A 76 -22.27 8.06 -15.95
CA GLU A 76 -23.67 8.32 -15.62
C GLU A 76 -23.76 9.16 -14.34
N ILE A 77 -24.39 10.32 -14.46
CA ILE A 77 -24.69 11.20 -13.33
C ILE A 77 -26.12 10.91 -12.89
N SER A 78 -26.28 10.40 -11.67
CA SER A 78 -27.57 10.21 -11.00
C SER A 78 -27.49 10.86 -9.62
N ASP A 79 -28.44 11.74 -9.29
CA ASP A 79 -28.55 12.42 -7.98
C ASP A 79 -27.21 13.02 -7.45
N ASP A 80 -26.46 13.73 -8.32
CA ASP A 80 -25.16 14.34 -8.00
C ASP A 80 -24.09 13.36 -7.46
N LYS A 81 -24.23 12.05 -7.72
CA LYS A 81 -23.26 11.02 -7.38
C LYS A 81 -22.72 10.37 -8.62
N ILE A 82 -21.39 10.23 -8.68
CA ILE A 82 -20.72 9.36 -9.65
C ILE A 82 -21.09 7.92 -9.28
N CYS A 83 -21.85 7.25 -10.14
CA CYS A 83 -22.30 5.89 -9.92
C CYS A 83 -21.29 4.90 -10.52
N PHE A 84 -20.51 4.24 -9.67
CA PHE A 84 -19.75 3.05 -10.07
C PHE A 84 -20.69 1.85 -10.12
N SER A 85 -21.39 1.65 -11.24
CA SER A 85 -22.06 0.37 -11.46
C SER A 85 -20.99 -0.62 -11.94
N VAL A 86 -20.69 -1.63 -11.11
CA VAL A 86 -19.87 -2.76 -11.55
C VAL A 86 -20.74 -3.52 -12.55
N ASN A 87 -20.48 -3.31 -13.83
CA ASN A 87 -21.20 -4.03 -14.87
C ASN A 87 -20.89 -5.53 -14.68
N THR A 88 -21.82 -6.28 -14.09
CA THR A 88 -21.67 -7.72 -13.81
C THR A 88 -21.94 -8.55 -15.09
N ALA A 89 -21.58 -8.01 -16.25
CA ALA A 89 -21.69 -8.67 -17.53
C ALA A 89 -20.43 -9.53 -17.78
N VAL A 90 -20.44 -10.70 -17.14
CA VAL A 90 -19.94 -12.00 -17.62
C VAL A 90 -18.72 -11.99 -18.56
N ALA A 91 -17.56 -12.41 -18.02
CA ALA A 91 -16.71 -13.48 -18.54
C ALA A 91 -15.61 -13.84 -17.52
#